data_AF-A0A9D6YVQ5-F1
#
_entry.id   AF-A0A9D6YVQ5-F1
#
_cell.length_a   1.000
_cell.length_b   1.000
_cell.length_c   1.000
_cell.angle_alpha   90.00
_cell.angle_beta   90.00
_cell.angle_gamma   90.00
#
_symmetry.space_group_name_H-M   'P 1'
#
loop_
_entity.id
_entity.type
_entity.pdbx_description
1 polymer ?
#
loop_
_entity_poly.entity_id
_entity_poly.type
_entity_poly.pdbx_seq_one_letter_code
_entity_poly.pdbx_strand_id
1 'polypeptide(L)'
;YIVAHELEFKKIHNLLTLLKICSAHNPALNQILEDCTLLNSYYIDTRYPVHWPTNHTREVTEQARAAVRRIAGVIKGFLPKSPC
;
A
#
# COMPACT_ATOMS: atom_id res chain seq x y z
N TYR A 1 10.23 -2.41 3.20
CA TYR A 1 10.29 -1.66 4.47
C TYR A 1 10.39 -2.59 5.65
N ILE A 2 9.34 -3.39 5.95
CA ILE A 2 9.26 -4.32 7.09
C ILE A 2 10.50 -5.22 7.19
N VAL A 3 10.80 -5.99 6.14
CA VAL A 3 11.98 -6.88 6.10
C VAL A 3 13.30 -6.10 6.24
N ALA A 4 13.40 -4.94 5.60
CA ALA A 4 14.61 -4.11 5.62
C ALA A 4 14.91 -3.46 6.98
N HIS A 5 13.92 -3.41 7.89
CA HIS A 5 14.05 -2.90 9.26
C HIS A 5 13.84 -4.02 10.29
N GLU A 6 13.89 -5.28 9.87
CA GLU A 6 13.77 -6.45 10.75
C GLU A 6 12.50 -6.46 11.63
N LEU A 7 11.41 -5.85 11.12
CA LEU A 7 10.11 -5.83 11.80
C LEU A 7 9.38 -7.16 11.59
N GLU A 8 8.44 -7.48 12.50
CA GLU A 8 7.60 -8.68 12.39
C GLU A 8 6.79 -8.67 11.07
N PHE A 9 7.16 -9.54 10.13
CA PHE A 9 6.46 -9.65 8.85
C PHE A 9 5.28 -10.61 8.94
N LYS A 10 4.08 -10.04 8.89
CA LYS A 10 2.83 -10.82 8.75
C LYS A 10 2.57 -11.10 7.28
N LYS A 11 2.44 -12.38 6.91
CA LYS A 11 2.14 -12.82 5.53
C LYS A 11 0.67 -12.57 5.18
N ILE A 12 0.28 -11.31 5.09
CA ILE A 12 -1.09 -10.84 4.83
C ILE A 12 -1.11 -9.87 3.64
N HIS A 13 -2.23 -9.82 2.92
CA HIS A 13 -2.42 -8.93 1.77
C HIS A 13 -3.18 -7.64 2.13
N ASN A 14 -3.39 -7.38 3.43
CA ASN A 14 -4.07 -6.16 3.88
C ASN A 14 -3.06 -5.02 4.02
N LEU A 15 -3.15 -4.03 3.13
CA LEU A 15 -2.22 -2.89 3.11
C LEU A 15 -2.31 -2.04 4.38
N LEU A 16 -3.50 -1.92 4.99
CA LEU A 16 -3.69 -1.15 6.22
C LEU A 16 -2.99 -1.81 7.41
N THR A 17 -3.05 -3.14 7.52
CA THR A 17 -2.34 -3.86 8.58
C THR A 17 -0.83 -3.79 8.39
N LEU A 18 -0.35 -3.92 7.15
CA LEU A 18 1.08 -3.73 6.84
C LEU A 18 1.53 -2.30 7.14
N LEU A 19 0.72 -1.30 6.80
CA LEU A 19 1.01 0.09 7.12
C LEU A 19 1.04 0.33 8.63
N LYS A 20 0.13 -0.26 9.42
CA LYS A 20 0.17 -0.16 10.89
C LYS A 20 1.50 -0.65 11.46
N ILE A 21 2.05 -1.76 10.96
CA ILE A 21 3.38 -2.26 11.37
C ILE A 21 4.46 -1.23 11.02
N CYS A 22 4.45 -0.72 9.79
CA CYS A 22 5.40 0.29 9.34
C CYS A 22 5.30 1.61 10.13
N SER A 23 4.08 2.08 10.41
CA SER A 23 3.81 3.34 11.10
C SER A 23 4.08 3.28 12.60
N ALA A 24 3.97 2.10 13.22
CA ALA A 24 4.41 1.89 14.60
C ALA A 24 5.92 2.10 14.75
N HIS A 25 6.70 1.75 13.71
CA HIS A 25 8.13 2.02 13.65
C HIS A 25 8.45 3.45 13.20
N ASN A 26 7.73 3.98 12.20
CA ASN A 26 7.92 5.33 11.70
C ASN A 26 6.57 6.03 11.40
N PRO A 27 6.09 6.90 12.31
CA PRO A 27 4.80 7.58 12.17
C PRO A 27 4.66 8.44 10.90
N ALA A 28 5.77 8.87 10.29
CA ALA A 28 5.74 9.64 9.05
C ALA A 28 5.13 8.85 7.88
N LEU A 29 5.12 7.52 7.95
CA LEU A 29 4.49 6.65 6.96
C LEU A 29 2.95 6.76 6.97
N ASN A 30 2.33 7.35 7.98
CA ASN A 30 0.88 7.60 7.97
C ASN A 30 0.43 8.53 6.84
N GLN A 31 1.34 9.28 6.20
CA GLN A 31 1.02 10.13 5.04
C GLN A 31 0.50 9.36 3.82
N ILE A 32 0.71 8.04 3.75
CA ILE A 32 0.21 7.18 2.66
C ILE A 32 -1.02 6.35 3.07
N LEU A 33 -1.68 6.69 4.19
CA LEU A 33 -2.85 5.96 4.70
C LEU A 33 -4.02 5.97 3.71
N GLU A 34 -4.32 7.14 3.13
CA GLU A 34 -5.41 7.30 2.17
C GLU A 34 -5.16 6.46 0.91
N ASP A 35 -3.94 6.50 0.36
CA ASP A 35 -3.53 5.69 -0.79
C ASP A 35 -3.65 4.18 -0.49
N CYS A 36 -3.21 3.75 0.69
CA CYS A 36 -3.33 2.35 1.11
C CYS A 36 -4.79 1.93 1.29
N THR A 37 -5.66 2.82 1.79
CA THR A 37 -7.09 2.57 1.94
C THR A 37 -7.75 2.38 0.58
N LEU A 38 -7.46 3.28 -0.36
CA LEU A 38 -7.94 3.23 -1.74
C LEU A 38 -7.53 1.92 -2.43
N LEU A 39 -6.25 1.52 -2.35
CA LEU A 39 -5.80 0.31 -3.02
C LEU A 39 -6.31 -0.98 -2.35
N ASN A 40 -6.52 -0.95 -1.04
CA ASN A 40 -7.00 -2.10 -0.30
C ASN A 40 -8.46 -2.45 -0.65
N SER A 41 -9.29 -1.48 -1.05
CA SER A 41 -10.66 -1.76 -1.51
C SER A 41 -10.65 -2.53 -2.85
N TYR A 42 -9.76 -2.18 -3.78
CA TYR A 42 -9.65 -2.87 -5.08
C TYR A 42 -9.21 -4.33 -4.98
N TYR A 43 -8.54 -4.74 -3.89
CA TYR A 43 -8.16 -6.14 -3.68
C TYR A 43 -9.39 -7.05 -3.49
N ILE A 44 -10.48 -6.53 -2.92
CA ILE A 44 -11.73 -7.28 -2.74
C ILE A 44 -12.46 -7.39 -4.08
N ASP A 45 -12.57 -6.28 -4.81
CA ASP A 45 -13.29 -6.19 -6.09
C ASP A 45 -12.70 -7.11 -7.16
N THR A 46 -11.37 -7.21 -7.24
CA THR A 46 -10.68 -8.05 -8.23
C THR A 46 -10.76 -9.56 -7.94
N ARG A 47 -11.11 -9.95 -6.71
CA ARG A 47 -11.22 -11.36 -6.28
C ARG A 47 -12.63 -11.92 -6.41
N TYR A 48 -13.66 -11.06 -6.37
CA TYR A 48 -15.06 -11.45 -6.52
C TYR A 48 -15.82 -10.52 -7.50
N PRO A 49 -15.47 -10.54 -8.80
CA PRO A 49 -16.01 -9.61 -9.79
C PRO A 49 -17.53 -9.75 -10.03
N VAL A 50 -18.15 -10.83 -9.55
CA VAL A 50 -19.55 -11.19 -9.84
C VAL A 50 -20.58 -10.40 -9.02
N HIS A 51 -20.17 -9.77 -7.92
CA HIS A 51 -21.12 -9.08 -7.01
C HIS A 51 -21.07 -7.55 -7.07
N TRP A 52 -20.05 -6.95 -7.68
CA TRP A 52 -19.86 -5.50 -7.67
C TRP A 52 -19.94 -4.93 -9.10
N PRO A 53 -20.70 -3.85 -9.36
CA PRO A 53 -20.67 -3.19 -10.65
C PRO A 53 -19.26 -2.63 -10.88
N THR A 54 -18.48 -3.30 -11.72
CA THR A 54 -17.09 -2.94 -12.03
C THR A 54 -17.04 -1.74 -12.95
N ASN A 55 -17.33 -0.55 -12.41
CA ASN A 55 -17.05 0.73 -13.07
C ASN A 55 -15.57 1.09 -12.90
N HIS A 56 -14.67 0.25 -13.41
CA HIS A 56 -13.25 0.56 -13.52
C HIS A 56 -13.03 1.50 -14.71
N THR A 57 -13.37 2.77 -14.52
CA THR A 57 -13.10 3.78 -15.55
C THR A 57 -11.60 4.02 -15.67
N ARG A 58 -11.20 4.65 -16.77
CA ARG A 58 -9.80 5.05 -16.98
C ARG A 58 -9.31 5.96 -15.85
N GLU A 59 -10.17 6.87 -15.39
CA GLU A 59 -9.87 7.82 -14.31
C GLU A 59 -9.58 7.08 -13.00
N VAL A 60 -10.42 6.10 -12.65
CA VAL A 60 -10.22 5.25 -11.46
C VAL A 60 -8.89 4.49 -11.55
N THR A 61 -8.57 3.97 -12.73
CA THR A 61 -7.32 3.23 -12.97
C THR A 61 -6.09 4.14 -12.83
N GLU A 62 -6.16 5.37 -13.35
CA GLU A 62 -5.06 6.34 -13.22
C GLU A 62 -4.89 6.82 -11.76
N GLN A 63 -5.98 7.00 -11.02
CA GLN A 63 -5.92 7.31 -9.57
C GLN A 63 -5.23 6.18 -8.79
N ALA A 64 -5.62 4.93 -9.03
CA ALA A 64 -4.98 3.77 -8.41
C ALA A 64 -3.49 3.70 -8.77
N ARG A 65 -3.13 3.94 -10.04
CA ARG A 65 -1.74 3.98 -10.49
C ARG A 65 -0.93 5.08 -9.80
N ALA A 66 -1.52 6.26 -9.61
CA ALA A 66 -0.89 7.37 -8.90
C ALA A 66 -0.63 7.01 -7.41
N ALA A 67 -1.61 6.39 -6.75
CA ALA A 67 -1.48 5.91 -5.37
C ALA A 67 -0.35 4.87 -5.23
N VAL A 68 -0.26 3.89 -6.14
CA VAL A 68 0.84 2.91 -6.17
C VAL A 68 2.19 3.60 -6.27
N ARG A 69 2.33 4.58 -7.18
CA ARG A 69 3.58 5.34 -7.36
C ARG A 69 3.95 6.12 -6.11
N ARG A 70 2.97 6.77 -5.45
CA ARG A 70 3.22 7.53 -4.22
C ARG A 70 3.69 6.62 -3.10
N ILE A 71 2.98 5.51 -2.84
CA ILE A 71 3.37 4.53 -1.83
C ILE A 71 4.78 4.01 -2.09
N ALA A 72 5.08 3.60 -3.32
CA ALA A 72 6.40 3.09 -3.67
C ALA A 72 7.51 4.15 -3.47
N GLY A 73 7.26 5.40 -3.86
CA GLY A 73 8.19 6.50 -3.69
C GLY A 73 8.48 6.79 -2.22
N VAL A 74 7.43 6.91 -1.40
CA VAL A 74 7.55 7.12 0.04
C VAL A 74 8.33 5.97 0.69
N ILE A 75 7.91 4.72 0.45
CA ILE A 75 8.56 3.56 1.05
C ILE A 75 10.03 3.48 0.66
N LYS A 76 10.38 3.70 -0.62
CA LYS A 76 11.78 3.73 -1.08
C LYS A 76 12.59 4.83 -0.40
N GLY A 77 12.02 6.00 -0.17
CA GLY A 77 12.66 7.11 0.53
C GLY A 77 13.03 6.78 1.99
N PHE A 78 12.32 5.83 2.60
CA PHE A 78 12.59 5.36 3.96
C PHE A 78 13.33 4.02 4.02
N LEU A 79 13.78 3.45 2.89
CA LEU A 79 14.61 2.24 2.93
C LEU A 79 16.05 2.60 3.34
N PRO A 80 16.73 1.75 4.12
CA PRO A 80 18.16 1.91 4.35
C PRO A 80 18.88 1.90 3.00
N LYS A 81 19.85 2.81 2.83
CA LYS A 81 20.73 2.77 1.67
C LYS A 81 21.54 1.48 1.75
N SER A 82 21.49 0.67 0.71
CA SER A 82 22.36 -0.52 0.63
C SER A 82 23.80 -0.09 0.84
N PRO A 83 24.59 -0.79 1.67
CA PRO A 83 26.02 -0.56 1.72
C PRO A 83 26.58 -0.84 0.32
N CYS A 84 27.34 0.12 -0.21
CA CYS A 84 28.08 -0.01 -1.46
C CYS A 84 29.11 -1.14 -1.38
#